data_AF-A0A087MF72-F1
#
_entry.id   AF-A0A087MF72-F1
#
_cell.length_a   1.000
_cell.length_b   1.000
_cell.length_c   1.000
_cell.angle_alpha   90.00
_cell.angle_beta   90.00
_cell.angle_gamma   90.00
#
_symmetry.space_group_name_H-M   'P 1'
#
loop_
_entity.id
_entity.type
_entity.pdbx_description
1 polymer ?
#
loop_
_entity_poly.entity_id
_entity_poly.type
_entity_poly.pdbx_seq_one_letter_code
_entity_poly.pdbx_strand_id
1 'polypeptide(L)'
;MTANRRLDIEVTFQCTHNQADGSFGGGATYRQSGSLPDMGTVVDADGSIHLDRAASFDSSVYNTNVDVYLTLVSPANVSPDNTTTPIAWATQYGQGVTLHPPEGGGTIGEFSVETVPGNPNQILIRDKDDDSNTYHYKPAVELLEHGHYYISLDPPIVNRPPAR
;
A
#
# COMPACT_ATOMS: atom_id res chain seq x y z
N MET A 1 -24.36 -6.20 11.72
CA MET A 1 -23.85 -6.90 10.53
C MET A 1 -22.52 -6.25 10.20
N THR A 2 -21.45 -7.04 10.16
CA THR A 2 -20.09 -6.57 9.82
C THR A 2 -20.10 -6.13 8.35
N ALA A 3 -19.89 -4.85 8.08
CA ALA A 3 -19.78 -4.35 6.72
C ALA A 3 -18.31 -4.46 6.31
N ASN A 4 -17.96 -5.41 5.45
CA ASN A 4 -16.62 -5.46 4.86
C ASN A 4 -16.43 -4.18 4.04
N ARG A 5 -15.44 -3.37 4.39
CA ARG A 5 -15.14 -2.13 3.67
C ARG A 5 -14.08 -2.39 2.64
N ARG A 6 -14.21 -1.75 1.49
CA ARG A 6 -13.20 -1.74 0.45
C ARG A 6 -12.63 -0.33 0.33
N LEU A 7 -11.31 -0.24 0.23
CA LEU A 7 -10.59 0.99 -0.03
C LEU A 7 -9.73 0.80 -1.28
N ASP A 8 -9.91 1.65 -2.28
CA ASP A 8 -9.14 1.63 -3.52
C ASP A 8 -8.12 2.78 -3.52
N ILE A 9 -6.86 2.43 -3.73
CA ILE A 9 -5.72 3.35 -3.69
C ILE A 9 -4.90 3.18 -4.96
N GLU A 10 -4.64 4.29 -5.63
CA GLU A 10 -3.69 4.39 -6.73
C GLU A 10 -2.30 4.73 -6.19
N VAL A 11 -1.29 3.99 -6.63
CA VAL A 11 0.12 4.13 -6.22
C VAL A 11 0.94 4.57 -7.42
N THR A 12 1.55 5.75 -7.34
CA THR A 12 2.43 6.27 -8.39
C THR A 12 3.87 6.24 -7.91
N PHE A 13 4.70 5.41 -8.54
CA PHE A 13 6.13 5.37 -8.26
C PHE A 13 6.89 6.40 -9.10
N GLN A 14 7.69 7.22 -8.43
CA GLN A 14 8.58 8.20 -9.05
C GLN A 14 10.00 7.64 -9.01
N CYS A 15 10.41 7.00 -10.11
CA CYS A 15 11.71 6.36 -10.23
C CYS A 15 12.81 7.42 -10.38
N THR A 16 13.90 7.24 -9.64
CA THR A 16 15.13 8.04 -9.76
C THR A 16 16.27 7.15 -10.21
N HIS A 17 17.04 7.59 -11.20
CA HIS A 17 18.26 6.93 -11.66
C HIS A 17 19.47 7.77 -11.25
N ASN A 18 20.34 7.18 -10.44
CA ASN A 18 21.62 7.76 -10.12
C ASN A 18 22.62 7.42 -11.23
N GLN A 19 22.79 8.34 -12.17
CA GLN A 19 23.69 8.18 -13.31
C GLN A 19 25.16 7.98 -12.91
N ALA A 20 25.56 8.32 -11.69
CA ALA A 20 26.94 8.20 -11.23
C ALA A 20 27.36 6.76 -10.92
N ASP A 21 26.43 5.94 -10.41
CA ASP A 21 26.68 4.54 -10.04
C ASP A 21 25.76 3.54 -10.75
N GLY A 22 24.80 4.02 -11.56
CA GLY A 22 23.83 3.22 -12.29
C GLY A 22 22.71 2.65 -11.42
N SER A 23 22.57 3.10 -10.17
CA SER A 23 21.55 2.62 -9.24
C SER A 23 20.19 3.28 -9.46
N PHE A 24 19.12 2.57 -9.10
CA PHE A 24 17.76 3.07 -9.15
C PHE A 24 17.17 3.19 -7.75
N GLY A 25 16.33 4.20 -7.56
CA GLY A 25 15.59 4.45 -6.33
C GLY A 25 14.28 5.17 -6.63
N GLY A 26 13.67 5.78 -5.62
CA GLY A 26 12.48 6.59 -5.81
C GLY A 26 11.59 6.67 -4.58
N GLY A 27 10.50 7.43 -4.73
CA GLY A 27 9.42 7.50 -3.75
C GLY A 27 8.08 7.15 -4.40
N ALA A 28 7.06 6.92 -3.59
CA ALA A 28 5.70 6.72 -4.07
C ALA A 28 4.75 7.77 -3.51
N THR A 29 3.76 8.16 -4.31
CA THR A 29 2.60 8.90 -3.84
C THR A 29 1.37 8.03 -3.91
N TYR A 30 0.45 8.29 -2.99
CA TYR A 30 -0.76 7.50 -2.82
C TYR A 30 -1.98 8.41 -2.99
N ARG A 31 -3.00 7.89 -3.69
CA ARG A 31 -4.25 8.61 -3.92
C ARG A 31 -5.41 7.67 -3.73
N GLN A 32 -6.34 7.99 -2.83
CA GLN A 32 -7.60 7.29 -2.75
C GLN A 32 -8.38 7.49 -4.05
N SER A 33 -8.68 6.39 -4.73
CA SER A 33 -9.45 6.38 -5.98
C SER A 33 -10.90 5.98 -5.77
N GLY A 34 -11.22 5.32 -4.65
CA GLY A 34 -12.58 4.92 -4.30
C GLY A 34 -12.67 4.25 -2.93
N SER A 35 -13.90 4.02 -2.48
CA SER A 35 -14.20 3.20 -1.30
C SER A 35 -15.65 2.68 -1.37
N LEU A 36 -15.91 1.54 -0.73
CA LEU A 36 -17.25 0.99 -0.57
C LEU A 36 -17.43 0.42 0.85
N PRO A 37 -18.39 0.92 1.67
CA PRO A 37 -19.18 2.14 1.45
C PRO A 37 -18.28 3.38 1.32
N ASP A 38 -18.84 4.52 0.93
CA ASP A 38 -18.07 5.77 0.86
C ASP A 38 -17.50 6.13 2.24
N MET A 39 -16.17 6.20 2.33
CA MET A 39 -15.43 6.52 3.53
C MET A 39 -14.96 7.98 3.56
N GLY A 40 -15.21 8.78 2.52
CA GLY A 40 -14.59 10.10 2.38
C GLY A 40 -13.07 9.99 2.18
N THR A 41 -12.31 11.07 2.37
CA THR A 41 -10.85 11.07 2.17
C THR A 41 -10.13 10.57 3.43
N VAL A 42 -9.66 9.32 3.39
CA VAL A 42 -8.94 8.69 4.51
C VAL A 42 -7.47 8.40 4.19
N VAL A 43 -7.03 8.58 2.95
CA VAL A 43 -5.64 8.32 2.53
C VAL A 43 -4.90 9.63 2.31
N ASP A 44 -3.80 9.82 3.04
CA ASP A 44 -2.89 10.95 2.84
C ASP A 44 -1.92 10.65 1.67
N ALA A 45 -1.28 11.69 1.13
CA ALA A 45 -0.41 11.55 -0.06
C ALA A 45 0.83 10.67 0.19
N ASP A 46 1.22 10.54 1.47
CA ASP A 46 2.27 9.64 1.95
C ASP A 46 1.78 8.20 2.16
N GLY A 47 0.51 7.90 1.86
CA GLY A 47 -0.05 6.56 1.99
C GLY A 47 -0.61 6.23 3.36
N SER A 48 -0.48 7.10 4.37
CA SER A 48 -1.11 6.88 5.68
C SER A 48 -2.62 6.74 5.55
N ILE A 49 -3.22 5.75 6.24
CA ILE A 49 -4.67 5.48 6.19
C ILE A 49 -5.33 5.78 7.53
N HIS A 50 -6.18 6.79 7.52
CA HIS A 50 -6.86 7.33 8.68
C HIS A 50 -8.33 6.90 8.70
N LEU A 51 -8.58 5.65 9.08
CA LEU A 51 -9.94 5.10 9.13
C LEU A 51 -10.82 5.81 10.18
N ASP A 52 -10.22 6.48 11.16
CA ASP A 52 -10.87 7.37 12.12
C ASP A 52 -11.51 8.62 11.46
N ARG A 53 -11.07 8.98 10.26
CA ARG A 53 -11.66 10.06 9.45
C ARG A 53 -12.86 9.59 8.62
N ALA A 54 -13.19 8.30 8.62
CA ALA A 54 -14.29 7.79 7.82
C ALA A 54 -15.65 8.32 8.31
N ALA A 55 -16.53 8.73 7.39
CA ALA A 55 -17.84 9.27 7.77
C ALA A 55 -18.72 8.28 8.56
N SER A 56 -18.54 6.98 8.29
CA SER A 56 -19.21 5.88 9.00
C SER A 56 -18.36 5.30 10.14
N PHE A 57 -17.38 6.05 10.65
CA PHE A 57 -16.53 5.58 11.73
C PHE A 57 -17.35 5.37 13.01
N ASP A 58 -17.25 4.17 13.58
CA ASP A 58 -17.88 3.82 14.85
C ASP A 58 -16.81 3.21 15.76
N SER A 59 -16.45 3.94 16.82
CA SER A 59 -15.42 3.52 17.78
C SER A 59 -15.82 2.29 18.60
N SER A 60 -17.10 1.90 18.60
CA SER A 60 -17.58 0.70 19.28
C SER A 60 -17.54 -0.55 18.41
N VAL A 61 -17.38 -0.39 17.10
CA VAL A 61 -17.40 -1.46 16.09
C VAL A 61 -16.12 -1.39 15.25
N TYR A 62 -14.98 -1.20 15.93
CA TYR A 62 -13.62 -1.11 15.38
C TYR A 62 -13.48 -1.82 14.04
N ASN A 63 -12.86 -1.15 13.06
CA ASN A 63 -12.93 -1.44 11.62
C ASN A 63 -12.77 -2.92 11.27
N THR A 64 -13.86 -3.65 11.44
CA THR A 64 -13.85 -5.10 11.42
C THR A 64 -13.92 -5.49 9.96
N ASN A 65 -12.75 -5.65 9.36
CA ASN A 65 -12.48 -5.94 7.96
C ASN A 65 -12.44 -4.72 7.02
N VAL A 66 -11.22 -4.39 6.59
CA VAL A 66 -10.96 -3.46 5.48
C VAL A 66 -10.09 -4.15 4.44
N ASP A 67 -10.64 -4.34 3.24
CA ASP A 67 -9.91 -4.79 2.07
C ASP A 67 -9.27 -3.57 1.37
N VAL A 68 -7.94 -3.46 1.40
CA VAL A 68 -7.20 -2.37 0.77
C VAL A 68 -6.63 -2.83 -0.57
N TYR A 69 -7.11 -2.23 -1.66
CA TYR A 69 -6.65 -2.49 -3.02
C TYR A 69 -5.63 -1.44 -3.43
N LEU A 70 -4.37 -1.84 -3.60
CA LEU A 70 -3.31 -0.98 -4.12
C LEU A 70 -3.14 -1.24 -5.61
N THR A 71 -3.37 -0.23 -6.44
CA THR A 71 -3.23 -0.29 -7.90
C THR A 71 -2.01 0.52 -8.34
N LEU A 72 -1.01 -0.15 -8.91
CA LEU A 72 0.22 0.45 -9.36
C LEU A 72 0.05 1.12 -10.72
N VAL A 73 0.41 2.40 -10.80
CA VAL A 73 0.52 3.12 -12.07
C VAL A 73 1.84 2.71 -12.73
N SER A 74 1.73 2.11 -13.91
CA SER A 74 2.86 1.62 -14.72
C SER A 74 2.64 2.00 -16.19
N PRO A 75 3.68 2.43 -16.93
CA PRO A 75 5.08 2.52 -16.52
C PRO A 75 5.37 3.71 -15.58
N ALA A 76 6.49 3.65 -14.86
CA ALA A 76 6.97 4.75 -14.03
C ALA A 76 7.87 5.70 -14.83
N ASN A 77 7.79 7.00 -14.53
CA ASN A 77 8.72 8.01 -15.05
C ASN A 77 10.07 7.89 -14.33
N VAL A 78 11.17 8.00 -15.07
CA VAL A 78 12.54 7.95 -14.56
C VAL A 78 13.17 9.33 -14.64
N SER A 79 13.56 9.88 -13.49
CA SER A 79 14.28 11.15 -13.36
C SER A 79 15.75 10.90 -13.00
N PRO A 80 16.72 11.67 -13.52
CA PRO A 80 16.59 12.80 -14.44
C PRO A 80 16.54 12.40 -15.93
N ASP A 81 16.50 11.10 -16.25
CA ASP A 81 16.61 10.59 -17.62
C ASP A 81 15.47 11.02 -18.56
N ASN A 82 14.31 11.43 -18.01
CA ASN A 82 13.10 11.77 -18.74
C ASN A 82 12.60 10.62 -19.65
N THR A 83 12.81 9.39 -19.18
CA THR A 83 12.32 8.16 -19.82
C THR A 83 11.24 7.51 -18.94
N THR A 84 10.72 6.38 -19.40
CA THR A 84 9.79 5.55 -18.63
C THR A 84 10.31 4.14 -18.55
N THR A 85 10.05 3.44 -17.45
CA THR A 85 10.42 2.03 -17.26
C THR A 85 9.19 1.22 -16.81
N PRO A 86 8.96 0.03 -17.38
CA PRO A 86 7.87 -0.82 -16.94
C PRO A 86 8.16 -1.35 -15.53
N ILE A 87 7.19 -1.21 -14.64
CA ILE A 87 7.26 -1.67 -13.26
C ILE A 87 6.13 -2.63 -12.92
N ALA A 88 6.37 -3.50 -11.96
CA ALA A 88 5.38 -4.39 -11.37
C ALA A 88 5.53 -4.42 -9.84
N TRP A 89 4.51 -4.93 -9.14
CA TRP A 89 4.67 -5.31 -7.74
C TRP A 89 5.72 -6.41 -7.63
N ALA A 90 6.62 -6.29 -6.66
CA ALA A 90 7.72 -7.23 -6.43
C ALA A 90 7.23 -8.55 -5.81
N THR A 91 6.27 -9.23 -6.45
CA THR A 91 5.59 -10.45 -5.98
C THR A 91 6.21 -11.72 -6.55
N GLN A 92 6.94 -11.62 -7.67
CA GLN A 92 7.59 -12.77 -8.31
C GLN A 92 8.99 -13.02 -7.74
N TYR A 93 9.75 -11.95 -7.48
CA TYR A 93 11.13 -12.01 -6.96
C TYR A 93 11.29 -11.38 -5.57
N GLY A 94 10.17 -11.03 -4.92
CA GLY A 94 10.09 -10.48 -3.57
C GLY A 94 8.80 -10.89 -2.87
N GLN A 95 8.45 -10.20 -1.78
CA GLN A 95 7.21 -10.45 -1.02
C GLN A 95 6.04 -9.55 -1.44
N GLY A 96 6.25 -8.62 -2.37
CA GLY A 96 5.28 -7.60 -2.79
C GLY A 96 5.04 -6.51 -1.74
N VAL A 97 4.84 -6.89 -0.48
CA VAL A 97 4.67 -6.02 0.68
C VAL A 97 5.35 -6.66 1.89
N THR A 98 6.17 -5.91 2.61
CA THR A 98 6.65 -6.30 3.94
C THR A 98 5.69 -5.76 5.00
N LEU A 99 5.19 -6.63 5.87
CA LEU A 99 4.37 -6.27 7.02
C LEU A 99 5.25 -6.25 8.28
N HIS A 100 5.17 -5.19 9.07
CA HIS A 100 5.84 -5.12 10.37
C HIS A 100 4.85 -5.45 11.49
N PRO A 101 5.30 -6.16 12.55
CA PRO A 101 4.47 -6.41 13.72
C PRO A 101 3.97 -5.09 14.33
N PRO A 102 2.79 -5.10 14.97
CA PRO A 102 2.27 -3.90 15.62
C PRO A 102 3.17 -3.45 16.78
N GLU A 103 3.16 -2.15 17.06
CA GLU A 103 3.84 -1.58 18.22
C GLU A 103 3.29 -2.23 19.51
N GLY A 104 4.12 -3.02 20.21
CA GLY A 104 3.71 -3.76 21.42
C GLY A 104 3.85 -5.28 21.30
N GLY A 105 4.17 -5.82 20.11
CA GLY A 105 4.46 -7.23 19.90
C GLY A 105 3.19 -8.07 19.76
N GLY A 106 2.65 -8.10 18.54
CA GLY A 106 1.54 -8.96 18.11
C GLY A 106 1.91 -9.82 16.91
N THR A 107 1.07 -10.81 16.59
CA THR A 107 1.23 -11.66 15.41
C THR A 107 0.59 -11.01 14.18
N ILE A 108 1.30 -11.01 13.04
CA ILE A 108 0.81 -10.49 11.74
C ILE A 108 -0.27 -11.41 11.11
N GLY A 109 -0.78 -12.40 11.83
CA GLY A 109 -1.61 -13.48 11.29
C GLY A 109 -2.96 -13.04 10.70
N GLU A 110 -3.41 -11.83 11.02
CA GLU A 110 -4.67 -11.25 10.54
C GLU A 110 -4.54 -10.51 9.20
N PHE A 111 -3.31 -10.36 8.69
CA PHE A 111 -3.06 -9.72 7.41
C PHE A 111 -2.65 -10.73 6.34
N SER A 112 -3.24 -10.60 5.16
CA SER A 112 -2.81 -11.35 3.98
C SER A 112 -2.68 -10.42 2.78
N VAL A 113 -1.59 -10.59 2.02
CA VAL A 113 -1.35 -9.87 0.78
C VAL A 113 -1.55 -10.84 -0.38
N GLU A 114 -2.45 -10.50 -1.29
CA GLU A 114 -2.81 -11.32 -2.44
C GLU A 114 -2.65 -10.52 -3.73
N THR A 115 -2.20 -11.16 -4.80
CA THR A 115 -2.34 -10.59 -6.15
C THR A 115 -3.78 -10.74 -6.61
N VAL A 116 -4.32 -9.69 -7.26
CA VAL A 116 -5.70 -9.77 -7.78
C VAL A 116 -5.70 -10.54 -9.10
N PRO A 117 -6.44 -11.67 -9.21
CA PRO A 117 -6.48 -12.45 -10.44
C PRO A 117 -6.96 -11.62 -11.63
N GLY A 118 -6.22 -11.66 -12.74
CA GLY A 118 -6.54 -10.90 -13.94
C GLY A 118 -6.15 -9.42 -13.91
N ASN A 119 -5.60 -8.91 -12.81
CA ASN A 119 -5.05 -7.56 -12.72
C ASN A 119 -3.65 -7.58 -12.06
N PRO A 120 -2.57 -7.77 -12.84
CA PRO A 120 -1.22 -7.88 -12.30
C PRO A 120 -0.70 -6.59 -11.65
N ASN A 121 -1.31 -5.44 -11.94
CA ASN A 121 -0.95 -4.16 -11.33
C ASN A 121 -1.67 -3.93 -9.99
N GLN A 122 -2.48 -4.89 -9.52
CA GLN A 122 -3.25 -4.72 -8.29
C GLN A 122 -2.91 -5.81 -7.27
N ILE A 123 -2.67 -5.37 -6.04
CA ILE A 123 -2.57 -6.23 -4.87
C ILE A 123 -3.66 -5.86 -3.86
N LEU A 124 -4.13 -6.87 -3.14
CA LEU A 124 -5.11 -6.77 -2.08
C LEU A 124 -4.41 -7.04 -0.75
N ILE A 125 -4.53 -6.11 0.18
CA ILE A 125 -4.21 -6.32 1.59
C ILE A 125 -5.54 -6.55 2.30
N ARG A 126 -5.75 -7.76 2.79
CA ARG A 126 -6.88 -8.05 3.67
C ARG A 126 -6.44 -7.72 5.08
N ASP A 127 -7.07 -6.71 5.67
CA ASP A 127 -6.96 -6.41 7.08
C ASP A 127 -8.15 -7.08 7.78
N LYS A 128 -7.91 -8.18 8.49
CA LYS A 128 -8.93 -8.87 9.32
C LYS A 128 -8.79 -8.52 10.79
N ASP A 129 -8.02 -7.50 11.10
CA ASP A 129 -7.79 -7.11 12.48
C ASP A 129 -9.12 -6.75 13.15
N ASP A 130 -9.32 -7.29 14.34
CA ASP A 130 -10.39 -6.94 15.26
C ASP A 130 -9.86 -6.31 16.56
N ASP A 131 -8.54 -6.17 16.68
CA ASP A 131 -7.88 -5.43 17.73
C ASP A 131 -7.58 -3.98 17.33
N SER A 132 -7.10 -3.17 18.27
CA SER A 132 -6.91 -1.73 18.07
C SER A 132 -5.45 -1.40 17.72
N ASN A 133 -4.75 -2.30 17.03
CA ASN A 133 -3.32 -2.14 16.79
C ASN A 133 -3.02 -1.28 15.56
N THR A 134 -1.85 -0.67 15.61
CA THR A 134 -1.28 0.06 14.48
C THR A 134 -0.32 -0.84 13.72
N TYR A 135 -0.61 -1.07 12.45
CA TYR A 135 0.24 -1.85 11.57
C TYR A 135 0.98 -0.95 10.60
N HIS A 136 2.17 -1.39 10.21
CA HIS A 136 3.01 -0.73 9.23
C HIS A 136 3.25 -1.69 8.07
N TYR A 137 2.90 -1.28 6.87
CA TYR A 137 3.17 -2.06 5.67
C TYR A 137 3.97 -1.28 4.65
N LYS A 138 4.91 -1.99 4.00
CA LYS A 138 5.89 -1.44 3.07
C LYS A 138 5.78 -2.15 1.72
N PRO A 139 4.98 -1.63 0.77
CA PRO A 139 4.91 -2.17 -0.58
C PRO A 139 6.26 -2.08 -1.28
N ALA A 140 6.48 -2.92 -2.29
CA ALA A 140 7.70 -2.92 -3.07
C ALA A 140 7.41 -3.19 -4.55
N VAL A 141 8.20 -2.55 -5.40
CA VAL A 141 8.12 -2.66 -6.86
C VAL A 141 9.41 -3.24 -7.42
N GLU A 142 9.31 -3.80 -8.62
CA GLU A 142 10.45 -4.24 -9.40
C GLU A 142 10.50 -3.51 -10.75
N LEU A 143 11.71 -3.14 -11.17
CA LEU A 143 11.98 -2.58 -12.49
C LEU A 143 12.24 -3.73 -13.48
N LEU A 144 11.28 -4.02 -14.36
CA LEU A 144 11.29 -5.24 -15.18
C LEU A 144 12.44 -5.27 -16.19
N GLU A 145 12.84 -4.12 -16.71
CA GLU A 145 13.91 -4.00 -17.72
C GLU A 145 15.31 -3.83 -17.10
N HIS A 146 15.42 -3.78 -15.77
CA HIS A 146 16.67 -3.55 -15.05
C HIS A 146 17.06 -4.75 -14.19
N GLY A 147 16.83 -5.97 -14.71
CA GLY A 147 17.14 -7.21 -13.99
C GLY A 147 16.25 -7.45 -12.77
N HIS A 148 15.00 -6.98 -12.82
CA HIS A 148 14.06 -7.02 -11.70
C HIS A 148 14.58 -6.26 -10.47
N TYR A 149 15.17 -5.07 -10.70
CA TYR A 149 15.70 -4.24 -9.63
C TYR A 149 14.62 -3.95 -8.59
N TYR A 150 14.83 -4.38 -7.35
CA TYR A 150 13.87 -4.31 -6.27
C TYR A 150 13.94 -2.96 -5.54
N ILE A 151 12.80 -2.30 -5.38
CA ILE A 151 12.68 -1.02 -4.67
C ILE A 151 11.52 -1.10 -3.68
N SER A 152 11.83 -0.99 -2.39
CA SER A 152 10.81 -0.83 -1.35
C SER A 152 10.27 0.60 -1.36
N LEU A 153 8.95 0.77 -1.35
CA LEU A 153 8.29 2.06 -1.29
C LEU A 153 8.17 2.52 0.16
N ASP A 154 8.65 3.74 0.46
CA ASP A 154 8.39 4.44 1.72
C ASP A 154 7.20 5.40 1.55
N PRO A 155 6.41 5.69 2.60
CA PRO A 155 6.51 5.30 4.01
C PRO A 155 5.58 4.14 4.42
N PRO A 156 5.68 3.63 5.66
CA PRO A 156 4.79 2.62 6.18
C PRO A 156 3.35 3.14 6.23
N ILE A 157 2.43 2.37 5.67
CA ILE A 157 1.02 2.74 5.78
C ILE A 157 0.52 2.32 7.16
N VAL A 158 -0.05 3.30 7.87
CA VAL A 158 -0.46 3.20 9.27
C VAL A 158 -1.97 3.04 9.33
N ASN A 159 -2.49 1.93 9.85
CA ASN A 159 -3.89 1.83 10.26
C ASN A 159 -4.00 2.33 11.72
N ARG A 160 -4.56 3.53 11.95
CA ARG A 160 -4.74 4.07 13.32
C ARG A 160 -6.21 3.99 13.75
N PRO A 161 -6.55 3.20 14.78
CA PRO A 161 -7.76 3.46 15.54
C PRO A 161 -7.54 4.71 16.44
N PRO A 162 -8.61 5.44 16.80
CA PRO A 162 -8.48 6.62 17.64
C PRO A 162 -8.02 6.25 19.06
N ALA A 163 -7.26 7.17 19.67
CA ALA A 163 -6.87 7.06 21.08
C ALA A 163 -8.12 7.10 21.98
N ARG A 164 -8.13 6.24 23.01
CA ARG A 164 -9.15 6.23 24.07
C ARG A 164 -9.12 7.51 24.91
#